data_AF-A0AAP0MGG2-F1
#
_entry.id   AF-A0AAP0MGG2-F1
#
_cell.length_a   1.000
_cell.length_b   1.000
_cell.length_c   1.000
_cell.angle_alpha   90.00
_cell.angle_beta   90.00
_cell.angle_gamma   90.00
#
_symmetry.space_group_name_H-M   'P 1'
#
loop_
_entity.id
_entity.type
_entity.pdbx_description
1 polymer ?
#
loop_
_entity_poly.entity_id
_entity_poly.type
_entity_poly.pdbx_seq_one_letter_code
_entity_poly.pdbx_strand_id
1 'polypeptide(L)'
;MVEFNRGFLSIFLLFILMGLSSATFISDGIFESHAFTGRNLLQAKKACPVNFEFLNYTIITSKCKGPQFPPDKCCSAFKEFACPYADQINDLTTDCATTMFSYINLYGKYPPGLFASECRDGKRGLKCPAPAPTQSANADHM
;
A
#
# COMPACT_ATOMS: atom_id res chain seq x y z
N MET A 1 0.80 6.16 76.99
CA MET A 1 0.51 4.93 77.74
C MET A 1 -0.99 4.69 77.69
N VAL A 2 -1.45 3.95 76.67
CA VAL A 2 -2.72 3.20 76.69
C VAL A 2 -2.38 1.88 76.02
N GLU A 3 -1.89 0.95 76.83
CA GLU A 3 -1.96 -0.46 76.52
C GLU A 3 -3.44 -0.85 76.56
N PHE A 4 -4.07 -1.01 75.40
CA PHE A 4 -5.28 -1.83 75.32
C PHE A 4 -5.31 -2.61 74.01
N ASN A 5 -4.84 -3.84 74.16
CA ASN A 5 -5.40 -5.04 73.57
C ASN A 5 -4.87 -5.50 72.19
N ARG A 6 -3.61 -5.92 72.22
CA ARG A 6 -2.90 -6.78 71.25
C ARG A 6 -3.69 -8.02 70.78
N GLY A 7 -4.76 -8.42 71.49
CA GLY A 7 -5.67 -9.50 71.07
C GLY A 7 -6.71 -9.08 70.03
N PHE A 8 -7.17 -7.82 70.01
CA PHE A 8 -8.19 -7.34 69.07
C PHE A 8 -7.64 -7.11 67.66
N LEU A 9 -6.37 -6.76 67.53
CA LEU A 9 -5.69 -6.57 66.24
C LEU A 9 -5.45 -7.91 65.50
N SER A 10 -5.16 -8.99 66.24
CA SER A 10 -4.98 -10.34 65.66
C SER A 10 -6.27 -10.93 65.10
N ILE A 11 -7.42 -10.64 65.72
CA ILE A 11 -8.73 -11.12 65.24
C ILE A 11 -9.12 -10.40 63.95
N PHE A 12 -8.85 -9.09 63.84
CA PHE A 12 -9.12 -8.34 62.62
C PHE A 12 -8.23 -8.76 61.43
N LEU A 13 -6.98 -9.15 61.70
CA LEU A 13 -6.04 -9.64 60.67
C LEU A 13 -6.44 -11.01 60.08
N LEU A 14 -7.06 -11.89 60.87
CA LEU A 14 -7.47 -13.22 60.41
C LEU A 14 -8.68 -13.21 59.45
N PHE A 15 -9.55 -12.18 59.53
CA PHE A 15 -10.70 -12.04 58.63
C PHE A 15 -10.35 -11.47 57.24
N ILE A 16 -9.18 -10.83 57.07
CA ILE A 16 -8.72 -10.32 55.76
C ILE A 16 -8.12 -11.43 54.88
N LEU A 17 -7.76 -12.59 55.45
CA LEU A 17 -7.06 -13.67 54.75
C LEU A 17 -7.97 -14.77 54.13
N MET A 18 -9.30 -14.69 54.27
CA MET A 18 -10.24 -15.67 53.69
C MET A 18 -11.14 -15.06 52.62
N GLY A 19 -10.56 -14.47 51.57
CA GLY A 19 -11.36 -13.75 50.59
C GLY A 19 -10.75 -13.46 49.24
N LEU A 20 -9.95 -14.37 48.66
CA LEU A 20 -9.78 -14.41 47.19
C LEU A 20 -9.69 -15.86 46.72
N SER A 21 -10.84 -16.40 46.32
CA SER A 21 -10.91 -17.62 45.50
C SER A 21 -10.18 -17.41 44.18
N SER A 22 -9.40 -18.42 43.81
CA SER A 22 -8.64 -18.54 42.58
C SER A 22 -9.51 -18.40 41.31
N ALA A 23 -9.22 -17.39 40.50
CA ALA A 23 -9.53 -17.41 39.07
C ALA A 23 -8.24 -17.79 38.31
N THR A 24 -8.09 -19.07 37.96
CA THR A 24 -7.13 -19.49 36.94
C THR A 24 -7.69 -19.11 35.58
N PHE A 25 -7.37 -17.91 35.08
CA PHE A 25 -7.48 -17.63 33.65
C PHE A 25 -6.30 -18.29 32.95
N ILE A 26 -6.56 -19.48 32.43
CA ILE A 26 -5.78 -20.07 31.36
C ILE A 26 -6.16 -19.31 30.09
N SER A 27 -5.19 -18.62 29.51
CA SER A 27 -4.87 -18.62 28.09
C SER A 27 -3.98 -17.41 27.85
N ASP A 28 -2.69 -17.54 28.19
CA ASP A 28 -1.67 -16.78 27.48
C ASP A 28 -1.77 -17.24 26.04
N GLY A 29 -2.58 -16.51 25.28
CA GLY A 29 -2.71 -16.68 23.86
C GLY A 29 -1.32 -16.56 23.30
N ILE A 30 -0.85 -17.66 22.76
CA ILE A 30 0.14 -17.73 21.70
C ILE A 30 -0.39 -16.83 20.58
N PHE A 31 -0.17 -15.55 20.76
CA PHE A 31 -0.04 -14.58 19.71
C PHE A 31 1.26 -13.89 20.06
N GLU A 32 2.34 -14.58 19.69
CA GLU A 32 3.49 -13.97 19.06
C GLU A 32 2.97 -13.12 17.89
N SER A 33 2.27 -12.03 18.24
CA SER A 33 2.43 -10.79 17.54
C SER A 33 3.92 -10.56 17.66
N HIS A 34 4.63 -11.03 16.64
CA HIS A 34 5.67 -10.23 16.08
C HIS A 34 5.04 -8.85 15.94
N ALA A 35 5.13 -8.06 17.00
CA ALA A 35 5.18 -6.64 16.92
C ALA A 35 6.37 -6.42 16.01
N PHE A 36 6.14 -6.52 14.71
CA PHE A 36 6.80 -5.74 13.71
C PHE A 36 6.49 -4.28 14.09
N THR A 37 7.07 -3.84 15.21
CA THR A 37 7.71 -2.54 15.35
C THR A 37 8.90 -2.53 14.37
N GLY A 38 8.63 -2.87 13.12
CA GLY A 38 9.34 -2.26 12.03
C GLY A 38 8.82 -0.84 12.07
N ARG A 39 9.65 0.08 12.61
CA ARG A 39 9.71 1.38 11.98
C ARG A 39 9.88 1.10 10.50
N ASN A 40 8.78 1.06 9.75
CA ASN A 40 8.84 1.30 8.33
C ASN A 40 9.38 2.71 8.28
N LEU A 41 10.70 2.84 8.14
CA LEU A 41 11.23 4.04 7.54
C LEU A 41 10.35 4.22 6.30
N LEU A 42 9.69 5.37 6.18
CA LEU A 42 9.34 5.88 4.86
C LEU A 42 10.67 5.82 4.13
N GLN A 43 10.96 4.71 3.43
CA GLN A 43 12.17 4.59 2.67
C GLN A 43 12.04 5.73 1.68
N ALA A 44 12.78 6.81 1.90
CA ALA A 44 12.70 7.99 1.09
C ALA A 44 13.12 7.54 -0.30
N LYS A 45 12.13 7.28 -1.14
CA LYS A 45 12.35 6.93 -2.53
C LYS A 45 12.96 8.15 -3.19
N LYS A 46 13.81 7.92 -4.17
CA LYS A 46 14.31 9.02 -5.00
C LYS A 46 13.12 9.61 -5.77
N ALA A 47 13.15 10.92 -5.97
CA ALA A 47 12.16 11.59 -6.79
C ALA A 47 12.21 11.03 -8.23
N CYS A 48 11.04 10.86 -8.83
CA CYS A 48 10.92 10.39 -10.20
C CYS A 48 11.55 11.39 -11.19
N PRO A 49 12.43 10.93 -12.11
CA PRO A 49 12.97 11.80 -13.15
C PRO A 49 11.94 12.21 -14.21
N VAL A 50 10.79 11.51 -14.28
CA VAL A 50 9.69 11.83 -15.19
C VAL A 50 8.71 12.77 -14.50
N ASN A 51 8.44 13.90 -15.14
CA ASN A 51 7.47 14.86 -14.63
C ASN A 51 6.04 14.47 -15.03
N PHE A 52 5.44 13.56 -14.26
CA PHE A 52 4.07 13.07 -14.50
C PHE A 52 3.01 14.18 -14.39
N GLU A 53 3.25 15.28 -13.67
CA GLU A 53 2.27 16.35 -13.51
C GLU A 53 1.79 16.95 -14.85
N PHE A 54 2.72 17.14 -15.79
CA PHE A 54 2.46 17.84 -17.04
C PHE A 54 2.22 16.91 -18.24
N LEU A 55 2.02 15.61 -18.00
CA LEU A 55 1.70 14.67 -19.08
C LEU A 55 0.23 14.83 -19.54
N ASN A 56 -0.03 14.33 -20.74
CA ASN A 56 -1.38 14.33 -21.30
C ASN A 56 -2.18 13.10 -20.83
N TYR A 57 -3.12 13.34 -19.92
CA TYR A 57 -4.00 12.30 -19.35
C TYR A 57 -5.24 11.98 -20.20
N THR A 58 -5.47 12.70 -21.30
CA THR A 58 -6.63 12.49 -22.18
C THR A 58 -6.69 11.06 -22.72
N ILE A 59 -5.54 10.40 -22.91
CA ILE A 59 -5.52 9.03 -23.40
C ILE A 59 -6.25 8.06 -22.47
N ILE A 60 -6.16 8.28 -21.15
CA ILE A 60 -6.88 7.51 -20.15
C ILE A 60 -8.31 8.05 -19.99
N THR A 61 -8.47 9.36 -19.75
CA THR A 61 -9.75 9.95 -19.36
C THR A 61 -10.80 9.97 -20.47
N SER A 62 -10.40 9.94 -21.74
CA SER A 62 -11.32 9.84 -22.87
C SER A 62 -11.89 8.43 -23.07
N LYS A 63 -11.12 7.38 -22.70
CA LYS A 63 -11.44 5.97 -22.97
C LYS A 63 -11.98 5.24 -21.73
N CYS A 64 -11.42 5.52 -20.55
CA CYS A 64 -11.78 4.90 -19.28
C CYS A 64 -12.76 5.78 -18.51
N LYS A 65 -14.07 5.52 -18.65
CA LYS A 65 -15.13 6.33 -18.03
C LYS A 65 -15.95 5.52 -17.03
N GLY A 66 -16.27 6.18 -15.92
CA GLY A 66 -17.19 5.65 -14.91
C GLY A 66 -18.65 5.69 -15.37
N PRO A 67 -19.56 5.07 -14.60
CA PRO A 67 -19.32 4.46 -13.29
C PRO A 67 -18.79 3.03 -13.34
N GLN A 68 -18.95 2.31 -14.45
CA GLN A 68 -18.57 0.89 -14.52
C GLN A 68 -17.09 0.64 -14.82
N PHE A 69 -16.34 1.63 -15.33
CA PHE A 69 -14.91 1.52 -15.65
C PHE A 69 -14.56 0.23 -16.41
N PRO A 70 -15.03 0.07 -17.66
CA PRO A 70 -14.88 -1.18 -18.42
C PRO A 70 -13.40 -1.61 -18.53
N PRO A 71 -13.00 -2.78 -17.99
CA PRO A 71 -11.60 -3.19 -17.88
C PRO A 71 -10.84 -3.17 -19.20
N ASP A 72 -11.43 -3.69 -20.29
CA ASP A 72 -10.76 -3.73 -21.59
C ASP A 72 -10.35 -2.35 -22.09
N LYS A 73 -11.23 -1.36 -21.94
CA LYS A 73 -10.96 0.03 -22.36
C LYS A 73 -9.98 0.71 -21.41
N CYS A 74 -10.16 0.52 -20.11
CA CYS A 74 -9.33 1.13 -19.08
C CYS A 74 -7.90 0.60 -19.11
N CYS A 75 -7.72 -0.72 -19.21
CA CYS A 75 -6.41 -1.35 -19.25
C CYS A 75 -5.70 -1.11 -20.58
N SER A 76 -6.41 -1.08 -21.70
CA SER A 76 -5.82 -0.70 -23.00
C SER A 76 -5.30 0.74 -22.98
N ALA A 77 -6.12 1.68 -22.51
CA ALA A 77 -5.73 3.09 -22.37
C ALA A 77 -4.58 3.29 -21.37
N PHE A 78 -4.60 2.56 -20.25
CA PHE A 78 -3.53 2.60 -19.26
C PHE A 78 -2.21 2.04 -19.82
N LYS A 79 -2.23 0.95 -20.59
CA LYS A 79 -1.03 0.46 -21.30
C LYS A 79 -0.46 1.52 -22.23
N GLU A 80 -1.30 2.15 -23.04
CA GLU A 80 -0.87 3.20 -23.97
C GLU A 80 -0.20 4.38 -23.26
N PHE A 81 -0.70 4.76 -22.09
CA PHE A 81 -0.11 5.82 -21.26
C PHE A 81 1.18 5.40 -20.54
N ALA A 82 1.19 4.23 -19.90
CA ALA A 82 2.22 3.83 -18.94
C ALA A 82 3.41 3.13 -19.60
N CYS A 83 3.19 2.42 -20.71
CA CYS A 83 4.25 1.63 -21.35
C CYS A 83 5.45 2.42 -21.87
N PRO A 84 5.32 3.67 -22.36
CA PRO A 84 6.48 4.51 -22.67
C PRO A 84 7.39 4.79 -21.47
N TYR A 85 6.88 4.62 -20.25
CA TYR A 85 7.60 4.88 -19.00
C TYR A 85 7.83 3.62 -18.16
N ALA A 86 7.73 2.44 -18.79
CA ALA A 86 7.78 1.15 -18.10
C ALA A 86 9.05 0.96 -17.25
N ASP A 87 10.21 1.41 -17.74
CA ASP A 87 11.47 1.25 -17.02
C ASP A 87 11.49 2.10 -15.74
N GLN A 88 11.00 3.33 -15.82
CA GLN A 88 10.98 4.28 -14.69
C GLN A 88 9.95 3.87 -13.65
N ILE A 89 8.75 3.46 -14.07
CA ILE A 89 7.69 3.06 -13.12
C ILE A 89 7.95 1.69 -12.48
N ASN A 90 8.78 0.85 -13.09
CA ASN A 90 9.22 -0.42 -12.50
C ASN A 90 10.48 -0.29 -11.63
N ASP A 91 11.10 0.90 -11.56
CA ASP A 91 12.21 1.16 -10.65
C ASP A 91 11.70 1.31 -9.20
N LEU A 92 11.82 0.23 -8.43
CA LEU A 92 11.43 0.17 -7.03
C LEU A 92 12.26 1.09 -6.10
N THR A 93 13.30 1.77 -6.59
CA THR A 93 14.08 2.74 -5.82
C THR A 93 13.53 4.17 -5.89
N THR A 94 12.60 4.43 -6.81
CA THR A 94 11.97 5.74 -7.03
C THR A 94 10.50 5.77 -6.60
N ASP A 95 9.91 6.95 -6.56
CA ASP A 95 8.47 7.16 -6.32
C ASP A 95 7.64 7.22 -7.62
N CYS A 96 8.23 6.91 -8.79
CA CYS A 96 7.60 7.07 -10.10
C CYS A 96 6.21 6.42 -10.21
N ALA A 97 6.05 5.18 -9.75
CA ALA A 97 4.76 4.49 -9.81
C ALA A 97 3.69 5.20 -8.96
N THR A 98 4.04 5.59 -7.74
CA THR A 98 3.14 6.27 -6.80
C THR A 98 2.74 7.65 -7.33
N THR A 99 3.71 8.40 -7.88
CA THR A 99 3.50 9.71 -8.50
C THR A 99 2.59 9.59 -9.73
N MET A 100 2.86 8.64 -10.62
CA MET A 100 2.03 8.37 -11.80
C MET A 100 0.59 8.07 -11.41
N PHE A 101 0.36 7.11 -10.50
CA PHE A 101 -1.00 6.75 -10.08
C PHE A 101 -1.73 7.90 -9.38
N SER A 102 -1.01 8.73 -8.61
CA SER A 102 -1.59 9.91 -7.97
C SER A 102 -2.20 10.87 -9.00
N TYR A 103 -1.45 11.23 -10.04
CA TYR A 103 -1.96 12.12 -11.08
C TYR A 103 -3.03 11.47 -11.97
N ILE A 104 -2.90 10.18 -12.29
CA ILE A 104 -3.97 9.43 -12.99
C ILE A 104 -5.29 9.54 -12.21
N ASN A 105 -5.24 9.25 -10.91
CA ASN A 105 -6.43 9.29 -10.05
C ASN A 105 -6.97 10.71 -9.90
N LEU A 106 -6.09 11.70 -9.75
CA LEU A 106 -6.45 13.10 -9.61
C LEU A 106 -7.18 13.63 -10.86
N TYR A 107 -6.60 13.47 -12.05
CA TYR A 107 -7.17 14.02 -13.29
C TYR A 107 -8.36 13.21 -13.79
N GLY A 108 -8.36 11.89 -13.59
CA GLY A 108 -9.45 11.02 -14.02
C GLY A 108 -10.56 10.83 -13.00
N LYS A 109 -10.38 11.31 -11.77
CA LYS A 109 -11.28 11.05 -10.62
C LYS A 109 -11.51 9.56 -10.40
N TYR A 110 -10.46 8.75 -10.59
CA TYR A 110 -10.54 7.30 -10.46
C TYR A 110 -10.45 6.85 -8.99
N PRO A 111 -11.18 5.78 -8.60
CA PRO A 111 -11.01 5.19 -7.28
C PRO A 111 -9.58 4.61 -7.14
N PRO A 112 -8.95 4.75 -5.96
CA PRO A 112 -7.65 4.16 -5.71
C PRO A 112 -7.64 2.66 -5.99
N GLY A 113 -6.62 2.20 -6.71
CA GLY A 113 -6.42 0.78 -7.01
C GLY A 113 -7.15 0.25 -8.24
N LEU A 114 -7.99 1.04 -8.92
CA LEU A 114 -8.73 0.61 -10.13
C LEU A 114 -7.85 -0.13 -11.14
N PHE A 115 -6.75 0.49 -11.57
CA PHE A 115 -5.87 -0.14 -12.56
C PHE A 115 -5.07 -1.31 -11.99
N ALA A 116 -4.74 -1.31 -10.70
CA ALA A 116 -4.00 -2.38 -10.05
C ALA A 116 -4.84 -3.64 -9.79
N SER A 117 -6.16 -3.48 -9.63
CA SER A 117 -7.12 -4.58 -9.50
C SER A 117 -7.51 -5.13 -10.87
N GLU A 118 -7.86 -4.26 -11.81
CA GLU A 118 -8.45 -4.66 -13.09
C GLU A 118 -7.39 -5.09 -14.12
N CYS A 119 -6.21 -4.46 -14.14
CA CYS A 119 -5.27 -4.62 -15.23
C CYS A 119 -4.14 -5.59 -14.90
N ARG A 120 -4.33 -6.88 -15.24
CA ARG A 120 -3.31 -7.93 -15.09
C ARG A 120 -3.33 -8.89 -16.28
N ASP A 121 -2.19 -9.07 -16.95
CA ASP A 121 -2.04 -10.07 -18.03
C ASP A 121 -1.43 -11.39 -17.51
N GLY A 122 -1.16 -11.50 -16.21
CA GLY A 122 -0.62 -12.69 -15.57
C GLY A 122 0.13 -12.38 -14.26
N LYS A 123 0.92 -13.35 -13.78
CA LYS A 123 1.65 -13.26 -12.50
C LYS A 123 2.73 -12.18 -12.44
N ARG A 124 3.20 -11.71 -13.60
CA ARG A 124 4.23 -10.65 -13.72
C ARG A 124 3.63 -9.25 -13.88
N GLY A 125 2.33 -9.09 -13.65
CA GLY A 125 1.63 -7.82 -13.79
C GLY A 125 1.14 -7.57 -15.21
N LEU A 126 1.26 -6.32 -15.65
CA LEU A 126 0.77 -5.84 -16.93
C LEU A 126 1.88 -5.89 -17.98
N LYS A 127 1.64 -6.56 -19.11
CA LYS A 127 2.61 -6.63 -20.20
C LYS A 127 2.43 -5.43 -21.12
N CYS A 128 3.53 -4.73 -21.38
CA CYS A 128 3.59 -3.73 -22.42
C CYS A 128 3.80 -4.38 -23.79
N PRO A 129 3.17 -3.87 -24.85
CA PRO A 129 3.46 -4.32 -26.20
C PRO A 129 4.94 -4.04 -26.52
N ALA A 130 5.52 -4.87 -27.40
CA ALA A 130 6.88 -4.62 -27.88
C ALA A 130 6.93 -3.22 -28.52
N PRO A 131 8.01 -2.45 -28.30
CA PRO A 131 8.20 -1.20 -29.02
C PRO A 131 8.13 -1.48 -30.53
N ALA A 132 7.48 -0.58 -31.28
CA ALA A 132 7.43 -0.71 -32.73
C ALA A 132 8.87 -0.81 -33.27
N PRO A 133 9.15 -1.68 -34.27
CA PRO A 133 10.46 -1.75 -34.87
C PRO A 133 10.84 -0.37 -35.39
N THR A 134 11.94 0.18 -34.88
CA THR A 134 12.47 1.45 -35.34
C THR A 134 12.83 1.27 -36.81
N GLN A 135 12.18 2.01 -37.72
CA GLN A 135 12.67 2.16 -39.08
C GLN A 135 13.96 2.98 -39.02
N SER A 136 15.07 2.32 -38.68
CA SER A 136 16.42 2.86 -38.82
C SER A 136 17.06 2.20 -40.02
N ALA A 137 16.90 2.83 -41.19
CA ALA A 137 17.83 2.84 -42.32
C ALA A 137 17.09 3.34 -43.57
N ASN A 138 17.10 4.64 -43.82
CA ASN A 138 17.27 5.12 -45.19
C ASN A 138 18.65 5.77 -45.24
N ALA A 139 19.63 4.96 -45.63
CA ALA A 139 20.89 5.44 -46.17
C ALA A 139 20.65 6.08 -47.54
N ASP A 140 21.50 7.06 -47.86
CA ASP A 140 21.98 7.42 -49.21
C ASP A 140 20.98 7.93 -50.26
N HIS A 141 20.79 9.26 -50.29
CA HIS A 141 20.67 10.12 -51.49
C HIS A 141 20.64 11.58 -51.00
N MET A 142 21.50 12.52 -51.38
CA MET A 142 22.31 12.74 -52.59
C MET A 142 23.50 13.64 -52.23
#